data_AF-A0A6G8CLX3-F1
#
_entry.id   AF-A0A6G8CLX3-F1
#
_cell.length_a   1.000
_cell.length_b   1.000
_cell.length_c   1.000
_cell.angle_alpha   90.00
_cell.angle_beta   90.00
_cell.angle_gamma   90.00
#
_symmetry.space_group_name_H-M   'P 1'
#
loop_
_entity.id
_entity.type
_entity.pdbx_description
1 polymer ?
#
loop_
_entity_poly.entity_id
_entity_poly.type
_entity_poly.pdbx_seq_one_letter_code
_entity_poly.pdbx_strand_id
1 'polypeptide(L)'
;MRFTYAPSIHRDFPELATRVLSVEGLTPNAPVADPVARFIAMAQQRIAHSTESDLPEIQAWRRAFGKMGLKPTQYRCAAEALLRRLRKEGALLACVLSRPAVLKWMRRGFAAAFVGLGVKLALIQR
;
A
#
# COMPACT_ATOMS: atom_id res chain seq x y z
N MET A 1 8.94 -13.91 17.19
CA MET A 1 8.61 -12.47 17.02
C MET A 1 7.27 -12.21 17.67
N ARG A 2 7.14 -11.23 18.58
CA ARG A 2 5.87 -10.88 19.24
C ARG A 2 5.29 -9.63 18.57
N PHE A 3 4.15 -9.77 17.92
CA PHE A 3 3.44 -8.67 17.26
C PHE A 3 2.24 -8.26 18.11
N THR A 4 2.15 -7.00 18.50
CA THR A 4 1.07 -6.46 19.35
C THR A 4 0.73 -5.04 18.94
N TYR A 5 -0.55 -4.66 19.05
CA TYR A 5 -0.99 -3.27 18.92
C TYR A 5 -1.04 -2.57 20.27
N ALA A 6 -0.95 -1.24 20.25
CA ALA A 6 -1.28 -0.43 21.42
C ALA A 6 -2.79 -0.55 21.74
N PRO A 7 -3.21 -0.54 23.02
CA PRO A 7 -4.63 -0.66 23.38
C PRO A 7 -5.55 0.39 22.73
N SER A 8 -5.04 1.60 22.50
CA SER A 8 -5.77 2.66 21.81
C SER A 8 -6.19 2.27 20.39
N ILE A 9 -5.34 1.53 19.67
CA ILE A 9 -5.65 1.10 18.30
C ILE A 9 -6.85 0.15 18.27
N HIS A 10 -6.96 -0.79 19.21
CA HIS A 10 -8.12 -1.69 19.26
C HIS A 10 -9.42 -0.95 19.62
N ARG A 11 -9.35 0.01 20.56
CA ARG A 11 -10.49 0.83 20.94
C ARG A 11 -10.95 1.72 19.79
N ASP A 12 -10.01 2.36 19.12
CA ASP A 12 -10.30 3.36 18.09
C ASP A 12 -10.62 2.70 16.74
N PHE A 13 -10.22 1.44 16.51
CA PHE A 13 -10.48 0.65 15.28
C PHE A 13 -10.98 -0.76 15.63
N PRO A 14 -12.20 -0.91 16.16
CA PRO A 14 -12.76 -2.21 16.52
C PRO A 14 -12.93 -3.15 15.31
N GLU A 15 -12.99 -2.60 14.10
CA GLU A 15 -13.04 -3.34 12.83
C GLU A 15 -11.68 -3.92 12.38
N LEU A 16 -10.59 -3.63 13.11
CA LEU A 16 -9.25 -4.07 12.74
C LEU A 16 -9.12 -5.59 12.72
N ALA A 17 -8.85 -6.14 11.53
CA ALA A 17 -8.47 -7.53 11.34
C ALA A 17 -6.99 -7.63 10.98
N THR A 18 -6.28 -8.56 11.63
CA THR A 18 -4.85 -8.75 11.41
C THR A 18 -4.55 -10.20 11.10
N ARG A 19 -3.69 -10.42 10.10
CA ARG A 19 -3.12 -11.74 9.81
C ARG A 19 -1.60 -11.59 9.67
N VAL A 20 -0.87 -12.51 10.29
CA VAL A 20 0.60 -12.59 10.21
C VAL A 20 0.95 -13.89 9.49
N LEU A 21 1.84 -13.81 8.51
CA LEU A 21 2.37 -14.95 7.78
C LEU A 21 3.88 -14.96 7.95
N SER A 22 4.43 -16.09 8.39
CA SER A 22 5.86 -16.35 8.32
C SER A 22 6.15 -17.11 7.04
N VAL A 23 7.05 -16.59 6.22
CA VAL A 23 7.43 -17.18 4.95
C VAL A 23 8.93 -17.40 4.97
N GLU A 24 9.33 -18.64 4.76
CA GLU A 24 10.72 -19.06 4.65
C GLU A 24 11.03 -19.46 3.20
N GLY A 25 12.32 -19.62 2.88
CA GLY A 25 12.73 -20.07 1.54
C GLY A 25 12.50 -19.06 0.42
N LEU A 26 12.42 -17.76 0.74
CA LEU A 26 12.35 -16.72 -0.28
C LEU A 26 13.68 -16.64 -1.04
N THR A 27 13.63 -16.89 -2.35
CA THR A 27 14.79 -16.78 -3.24
C THR A 27 14.61 -15.61 -4.21
N PRO A 28 15.70 -14.95 -4.63
CA PRO A 28 15.61 -13.82 -5.56
C PRO A 28 15.23 -14.24 -6.99
N ASN A 29 15.34 -15.53 -7.31
CA ASN A 29 15.23 -16.06 -8.68
C ASN A 29 13.93 -16.85 -8.90
N ALA A 30 12.91 -16.65 -8.06
CA ALA A 30 11.62 -17.29 -8.25
C ALA A 30 11.00 -16.90 -9.61
N PRO A 31 10.45 -17.84 -10.39
CA PRO A 31 9.77 -17.54 -11.65
C PRO A 31 8.42 -16.87 -11.36
N VAL A 32 8.43 -15.54 -11.24
CA VAL A 32 7.25 -14.73 -10.87
C VAL A 32 6.48 -14.16 -12.07
N ALA A 33 6.97 -14.36 -13.29
CA ALA A 33 6.39 -13.75 -14.50
C ALA A 33 4.91 -14.11 -14.67
N ASP A 34 4.55 -15.40 -14.69
CA ASP A 34 3.17 -15.84 -14.91
C ASP A 34 2.23 -15.45 -13.75
N PRO A 35 2.60 -15.66 -12.47
CA PRO A 35 1.79 -15.17 -11.35
C PRO A 35 1.54 -13.66 -11.42
N VAL A 36 2.56 -12.86 -11.75
CA VAL A 36 2.41 -11.41 -11.84
C VAL A 36 1.53 -11.02 -13.03
N ALA A 37 1.72 -11.63 -14.20
CA ALA A 37 0.88 -11.39 -15.37
C ALA A 37 -0.60 -11.67 -15.07
N ARG A 38 -0.88 -12.78 -14.38
CA ARG A 38 -2.24 -13.13 -13.93
C ARG A 38 -2.83 -12.04 -13.03
N PHE A 39 -2.08 -11.57 -12.03
CA PHE A 39 -2.58 -10.52 -11.13
C PHE A 39 -2.76 -9.18 -11.83
N ILE A 40 -1.91 -8.84 -12.80
CA ILE A 40 -2.08 -7.64 -13.63
C ILE A 40 -3.37 -7.73 -14.45
N ALA A 41 -3.63 -8.88 -15.10
CA ALA A 41 -4.85 -9.08 -15.87
C ALA A 41 -6.12 -8.95 -15.01
N MET A 42 -6.12 -9.57 -13.82
CA MET A 42 -7.22 -9.42 -12.85
C MET A 42 -7.41 -7.95 -12.43
N ALA A 43 -6.32 -7.24 -12.16
CA ALA A 43 -6.38 -5.84 -11.79
C ALA A 43 -6.94 -4.97 -12.93
N GLN A 44 -6.50 -5.20 -14.17
CA GLN A 44 -7.00 -4.52 -15.38
C GLN A 44 -8.50 -4.71 -15.54
N GLN A 45 -8.99 -5.95 -15.39
CA GLN A 45 -10.42 -6.24 -15.45
C GLN A 45 -11.21 -5.47 -14.38
N ARG A 46 -10.73 -5.46 -13.13
CA ARG A 46 -11.40 -4.75 -12.04
C ARG A 46 -11.46 -3.24 -12.26
N ILE A 47 -10.39 -2.63 -12.76
CA ILE A 47 -10.33 -1.17 -12.95
C ILE A 47 -10.94 -0.69 -14.28
N ALA A 48 -11.29 -1.60 -15.20
CA ALA A 48 -11.94 -1.24 -16.46
C ALA A 48 -13.34 -0.66 -16.24
N HIS A 49 -14.04 -1.09 -15.18
CA HIS A 49 -15.44 -0.77 -14.92
C HIS A 49 -15.66 0.24 -13.79
N SER A 50 -14.60 0.63 -13.07
CA SER A 50 -14.69 1.57 -11.94
C SER A 50 -13.42 2.38 -11.82
N THR A 51 -13.42 3.47 -11.04
CA THR A 51 -12.16 4.11 -10.64
C THR A 51 -11.45 3.27 -9.58
N GLU A 52 -10.13 3.44 -9.42
CA GLU A 52 -9.39 2.78 -8.34
C GLU A 52 -9.92 3.18 -6.96
N SER A 53 -10.41 4.41 -6.84
CA SER A 53 -11.00 4.91 -5.61
C SER A 53 -12.32 4.24 -5.25
N ASP A 54 -13.04 3.64 -6.19
CA ASP A 54 -14.33 3.01 -5.91
C ASP A 54 -14.17 1.60 -5.31
N LEU A 55 -12.97 1.03 -5.39
CA LEU A 55 -12.69 -0.29 -4.85
C LEU A 55 -12.89 -0.31 -3.32
N PRO A 56 -13.62 -1.29 -2.77
CA PRO A 56 -13.96 -1.33 -1.35
C PRO A 56 -12.71 -1.38 -0.46
N GLU A 57 -11.62 -2.01 -0.93
CA GLU A 57 -10.35 -2.08 -0.23
C GLU A 57 -9.65 -0.70 -0.15
N ILE A 58 -9.74 0.09 -1.23
CA ILE A 58 -9.20 1.46 -1.26
C ILE A 58 -10.05 2.38 -0.39
N GLN A 59 -11.38 2.26 -0.44
CA GLN A 59 -12.27 3.01 0.44
C GLN A 59 -12.06 2.67 1.91
N ALA A 60 -11.84 1.39 2.25
CA ALA A 60 -11.52 0.98 3.61
C ALA A 60 -10.23 1.66 4.12
N TRP A 61 -9.18 1.70 3.29
CA TRP A 61 -7.96 2.42 3.63
C TRP A 61 -8.20 3.91 3.85
N ARG A 62 -8.93 4.55 2.93
CA ARG A 62 -9.24 5.99 3.02
C ARG A 62 -10.07 6.32 4.25
N ARG A 63 -11.04 5.47 4.64
CA ARG A 63 -11.83 5.63 5.86
C ARG A 63 -10.95 5.51 7.11
N ALA A 64 -10.07 4.52 7.18
CA ALA A 64 -9.17 4.34 8.32
C ALA A 64 -8.24 5.56 8.51
N PHE A 65 -7.62 6.05 7.43
CA PHE A 65 -6.77 7.25 7.47
C PHE A 65 -7.57 8.53 7.76
N GLY A 66 -8.78 8.64 7.22
CA GLY A 66 -9.70 9.73 7.50
C GLY A 66 -10.08 9.79 8.98
N LYS A 67 -10.35 8.64 9.61
CA LYS A 67 -10.64 8.51 11.06
C LYS A 67 -9.48 8.97 11.93
N MET A 68 -8.24 8.88 11.43
CA MET A 68 -7.03 9.42 12.09
C MET A 68 -6.82 10.94 11.83
N GLY A 69 -7.73 11.62 11.13
CA GLY A 69 -7.60 13.04 10.77
C GLY A 69 -6.62 13.32 9.63
N LEU A 70 -6.26 12.30 8.84
CA LEU A 70 -5.32 12.42 7.72
C LEU A 70 -6.09 12.57 6.41
N LYS A 71 -5.59 13.44 5.51
CA LYS A 71 -6.14 13.60 4.16
C LYS A 71 -5.75 12.37 3.32
N PRO A 72 -6.68 11.50 2.90
CA PRO A 72 -6.32 10.25 2.22
C PRO A 72 -5.71 10.48 0.83
N THR A 73 -6.05 11.60 0.18
CA THR A 73 -5.46 12.01 -1.09
C THR A 73 -3.99 12.42 -0.97
N GLN A 74 -3.55 12.83 0.23
CA GLN A 74 -2.16 13.18 0.55
C GLN A 74 -1.33 11.94 0.92
N TYR A 75 -1.96 10.92 1.50
CA TYR A 75 -1.31 9.66 1.93
C TYR A 75 -1.95 8.45 1.23
N ARG A 76 -1.85 8.43 -0.10
CA ARG A 76 -2.38 7.34 -0.93
C ARG A 76 -1.66 6.02 -0.60
N CYS A 77 -2.41 4.92 -0.45
CA CYS A 77 -1.80 3.60 -0.27
C CYS A 77 -1.06 3.12 -1.52
N ALA A 78 -0.14 2.17 -1.33
CA ALA A 78 0.60 1.55 -2.42
C ALA A 78 -0.34 0.91 -3.46
N ALA A 79 -1.41 0.25 -3.04
CA ALA A 79 -2.36 -0.40 -3.94
C ALA A 79 -3.03 0.61 -4.90
N GLU A 80 -3.59 1.71 -4.39
CA GLU A 80 -4.20 2.75 -5.22
C GLU A 80 -3.17 3.40 -6.16
N ALA A 81 -1.94 3.64 -5.69
CA ALA A 81 -0.87 4.20 -6.52
C ALA A 81 -0.47 3.26 -7.68
N LEU A 82 -0.35 1.96 -7.42
CA LEU A 82 -0.05 0.95 -8.44
C LEU A 82 -1.17 0.84 -9.46
N LEU A 83 -2.43 0.79 -9.02
CA LEU A 83 -3.57 0.68 -9.94
C LEU A 83 -3.70 1.91 -10.85
N ARG A 84 -3.50 3.13 -10.32
CA ARG A 84 -3.49 4.34 -11.16
C ARG A 84 -2.37 4.33 -12.20
N ARG A 85 -1.20 3.80 -11.83
CA ARG A 85 -0.09 3.61 -12.76
C ARG A 85 -0.43 2.58 -13.81
N LEU A 86 -1.02 1.46 -13.43
CA LEU A 86 -1.48 0.42 -14.34
C LEU A 86 -2.51 0.97 -15.34
N ARG A 87 -3.45 1.81 -14.90
CA ARG A 87 -4.38 2.49 -15.81
C ARG A 87 -3.67 3.40 -16.80
N LYS A 88 -2.67 4.15 -16.33
CA LYS A 88 -1.96 5.14 -17.15
C LYS A 88 -0.96 4.51 -18.13
N GLU A 89 -0.18 3.54 -17.68
CA GLU A 89 0.97 2.98 -18.40
C GLU A 89 0.70 1.59 -18.98
N GLY A 90 -0.40 0.93 -18.60
CA GLY A 90 -0.74 -0.44 -19.03
C GLY A 90 0.15 -1.55 -18.43
N ALA A 91 1.24 -1.19 -17.76
CA ALA A 91 2.19 -2.12 -17.16
C ALA A 91 2.77 -1.60 -15.82
N LEU A 92 3.16 -2.53 -14.94
CA LEU A 92 3.77 -2.22 -13.63
C LEU A 92 5.29 -2.43 -13.59
N LEU A 93 5.77 -3.55 -14.15
CA LEU A 93 7.14 -4.03 -13.93
C LEU A 93 8.20 -3.32 -14.80
N ALA A 94 7.86 -2.98 -16.04
CA ALA A 94 8.81 -2.41 -17.01
C ALA A 94 9.28 -0.98 -16.67
N CYS A 95 8.72 -0.33 -15.65
CA CYS A 95 9.07 1.06 -15.33
C CYS A 95 9.46 1.28 -13.84
N VAL A 96 9.27 0.30 -12.96
CA VAL A 96 9.73 0.37 -11.54
C VAL A 96 11.14 -0.20 -11.37
N LEU A 97 11.45 -1.34 -12.00
CA LEU A 97 12.74 -2.04 -11.83
C LEU A 97 13.80 -1.60 -12.85
N SER A 98 13.37 -1.04 -13.98
CA SER A 98 14.25 -0.59 -15.08
C SER A 98 14.97 0.73 -14.81
N ARG A 99 14.67 1.41 -13.69
CA ARG A 99 15.21 2.73 -13.34
C ARG A 99 15.84 2.69 -11.95
N PRO A 100 17.14 2.40 -11.80
CA PRO A 100 17.81 2.28 -10.49
C PRO A 100 17.75 3.57 -9.65
N ALA A 101 17.55 4.73 -10.28
CA ALA A 101 17.29 5.99 -9.60
C ALA A 101 15.94 6.00 -8.84
N VAL A 102 14.92 5.30 -9.34
CA VAL A 102 13.59 5.17 -8.70
C VAL A 102 13.68 4.31 -7.45
N LEU A 103 14.45 3.21 -7.48
CA LEU A 103 14.70 2.39 -6.28
C LEU A 103 15.46 3.17 -5.19
N LYS A 104 16.45 3.97 -5.58
CA LYS A 104 17.18 4.86 -4.66
C LYS A 104 16.29 5.98 -4.10
N TRP A 105 15.40 6.55 -4.92
CA TRP A 105 14.42 7.54 -4.49
C TRP A 105 13.35 6.94 -3.58
N MET A 106 12.80 5.77 -3.91
CA MET A 106 11.84 5.05 -3.06
C MET A 106 12.43 4.79 -1.67
N ARG A 107 13.68 4.32 -1.57
CA ARG A 107 14.32 4.05 -0.27
C ARG A 107 14.45 5.29 0.63
N ARG A 108 14.58 6.49 0.04
CA ARG A 108 14.74 7.76 0.77
C ARG A 108 13.42 8.49 1.01
N GLY A 109 12.53 8.50 0.02
CA GLY A 109 11.22 9.16 0.10
C GLY A 109 10.22 8.44 1.00
N PHE A 110 10.20 7.09 0.96
CA PHE A 110 9.31 6.30 1.83
C PHE A 110 9.69 6.46 3.31
N ALA A 111 10.99 6.52 3.61
CA ALA A 111 11.49 6.75 4.97
C ALA A 111 11.05 8.13 5.49
N ALA A 112 11.21 9.19 4.69
CA ALA A 112 10.81 10.55 5.09
C ALA A 112 9.29 10.68 5.30
N ALA A 113 8.48 10.06 4.44
CA ALA A 113 7.02 10.07 4.56
C ALA A 113 6.53 9.35 5.82
N PHE A 114 7.15 8.22 6.19
CA PHE A 114 6.80 7.48 7.42
C PHE A 114 7.27 8.20 8.68
N VAL A 115 8.44 8.84 8.67
CA VAL A 115 8.90 9.68 9.79
C VAL A 115 7.96 10.87 9.99
N GLY A 116 7.61 11.57 8.92
CA GLY A 116 6.67 12.70 8.99
C GLY A 116 5.27 12.29 9.46
N LEU A 117 4.78 11.12 9.02
CA LEU A 117 3.51 10.56 9.47
C LEU A 117 3.57 10.18 10.96
N GLY A 118 4.67 9.55 11.41
CA GLY A 118 4.90 9.18 12.80
C GLY A 118 4.93 10.39 13.74
N VAL A 119 5.63 11.46 13.34
CA VAL A 119 5.65 12.74 14.09
C VAL A 119 4.26 13.37 14.16
N LYS A 120 3.53 13.39 13.05
CA LYS A 120 2.18 13.97 13.00
C LYS A 120 1.18 13.20 13.86
N LEU A 121 1.22 11.87 13.84
CA LEU A 121 0.37 11.03 14.69
C LEU A 121 0.73 11.18 16.17
N ALA A 122 2.01 11.32 16.51
CA ALA A 122 2.45 11.57 17.89
C ALA A 122 1.97 12.91 18.46
N LEU A 123 1.84 13.93 17.60
CA LEU A 123 1.34 15.26 18.00
C LEU A 123 -0.20 15.33 18.10
N ILE A 124 -0.92 14.49 17.36
CA ILE A 124 -2.40 14.44 17.37
C ILE A 124 -2.93 13.64 18.57
N GLN A 125 -2.11 12.76 19.17
CA GLN A 125 -2.47 11.91 20.31
C GLN A 125 -2.08 12.51 21.67
N ARG A 126 -1.79 13.81 21.74
CA ARG A 126 -1.44 14.54 22.97
C ARG A 126 -2.51 15.57 23.31
#